data_AF-A0A8C4TD13-F1
#
_entry.id   AF-A0A8C4TD13-F1
#
_cell.length_a   1.000
_cell.length_b   1.000
_cell.length_c   1.000
_cell.angle_alpha   90.00
_cell.angle_beta   90.00
_cell.angle_gamma   90.00
#
_symmetry.space_group_name_H-M   'P 1'
#
loop_
_entity.id
_entity.type
_entity.pdbx_description
1 polymer ?
#
loop_
_entity_poly.entity_id
_entity_poly.type
_entity_poly.pdbx_seq_one_letter_code
_entity_poly.pdbx_strand_id
1 'polypeptide(L)'
;MDVPGAENDWKSHAFRQKVVGQIEEAMRKAGTAHTKSSTDMENHIFMKAKTRDDYLSLVARLILHFRDIRNAGKGSKFPQLFSIVVR
;
A
#
# COMPACT_ATOMS: atom_id res chain seq x y z
N MET A 1 -18.12 13.78 -22.50
CA MET A 1 -18.73 13.13 -21.33
C MET A 1 -17.62 12.84 -20.34
N ASP A 2 -17.45 13.67 -19.31
CA ASP A 2 -16.63 13.33 -18.14
C ASP A 2 -17.23 12.10 -17.49
N VAL A 3 -16.47 11.01 -17.42
CA VAL A 3 -16.88 9.72 -16.84
C VAL A 3 -16.74 9.81 -15.31
N PRO A 4 -17.81 10.10 -14.53
CA PRO A 4 -17.72 10.31 -13.08
C PRO A 4 -17.73 8.98 -12.31
N GLY A 5 -17.40 7.87 -12.97
CA GLY A 5 -17.48 6.52 -12.40
C GLY A 5 -16.13 5.97 -11.94
N ALA A 6 -15.04 6.28 -12.66
CA ALA A 6 -13.75 5.62 -12.42
C ALA A 6 -13.09 6.04 -11.09
N GLU A 7 -13.52 7.16 -10.50
CA GLU A 7 -12.94 7.69 -9.28
C GLU A 7 -13.52 7.07 -8.01
N ASN A 8 -14.77 6.61 -8.06
CA ASN A 8 -15.45 6.05 -6.90
C ASN A 8 -15.19 4.54 -6.73
N ASP A 9 -14.66 3.88 -7.75
CA ASP A 9 -14.39 2.43 -7.79
C ASP A 9 -13.17 1.97 -6.99
N TRP A 10 -12.52 2.84 -6.21
CA TRP A 10 -11.39 2.43 -5.38
C TRP A 10 -11.75 1.38 -4.32
N LYS A 11 -13.03 1.32 -3.93
CA LYS A 11 -13.59 0.27 -3.06
C LYS A 11 -13.97 -1.01 -3.79
N SER A 12 -13.96 -0.99 -5.13
CA SER A 12 -14.31 -2.12 -5.97
C SER A 12 -13.30 -3.24 -5.81
N HIS A 13 -13.79 -4.48 -5.84
CA HIS A 13 -12.93 -5.65 -5.69
C HIS A 13 -11.84 -5.69 -6.78
N ALA A 14 -12.17 -5.29 -8.01
CA ALA A 14 -11.20 -5.23 -9.10
C ALA A 14 -10.06 -4.24 -8.84
N PHE A 15 -10.36 -3.08 -8.23
CA PHE A 15 -9.34 -2.08 -7.90
C PHE A 15 -8.44 -2.57 -6.77
N ARG A 16 -9.03 -3.14 -5.72
CA ARG A 16 -8.30 -3.72 -4.59
C ARG A 16 -7.38 -4.86 -5.03
N GLN A 17 -7.86 -5.75 -5.91
CA GLN A 17 -7.03 -6.81 -6.49
C GLN A 17 -5.82 -6.27 -7.26
N LYS A 18 -6.00 -5.20 -8.05
CA LYS A 18 -4.88 -4.53 -8.72
C LYS A 18 -3.86 -3.98 -7.72
N VAL A 19 -4.33 -3.35 -6.64
CA VAL A 19 -3.47 -2.79 -5.59
C VAL A 19 -2.70 -3.87 -4.85
N VAL A 20 -3.35 -4.97 -4.47
CA VAL A 20 -2.70 -6.14 -3.87
C VAL A 20 -1.59 -6.66 -4.78
N GLY A 21 -1.84 -6.76 -6.08
CA GLY A 21 -0.82 -7.13 -7.08
C GLY A 21 0.37 -6.17 -7.10
N GLN A 22 0.13 -4.85 -7.07
CA GLN A 22 1.21 -3.86 -7.03
C GLN A 22 2.03 -3.93 -5.74
N ILE A 23 1.40 -4.19 -4.60
CA ILE A 23 2.09 -4.39 -3.31
C ILE A 23 2.96 -5.66 -3.39
N GLU A 24 2.42 -6.77 -3.91
CA GLU A 24 3.16 -8.02 -4.07
C GLU A 24 4.37 -7.87 -4.98
N GLU A 25 4.21 -7.20 -6.12
CA GLU A 25 5.31 -6.90 -7.02
C GLU A 25 6.39 -6.02 -6.36
N ALA A 26 5.97 -5.03 -5.56
CA ALA A 26 6.88 -4.17 -4.80
C ALA A 26 7.65 -4.98 -3.73
N MET A 27 6.96 -5.84 -2.98
CA MET A 27 7.57 -6.71 -1.97
C MET A 27 8.55 -7.71 -2.60
N ARG A 28 8.16 -8.35 -3.71
CA ARG A 28 9.02 -9.27 -4.45
C ARG A 28 10.28 -8.57 -4.98
N LYS A 29 10.15 -7.32 -5.44
CA LYS A 29 11.29 -6.49 -5.87
C LYS A 29 12.17 -6.03 -4.71
N ALA A 30 11.60 -5.81 -3.52
CA ALA A 30 12.31 -5.42 -2.31
C ALA A 30 13.11 -6.57 -1.69
N GLY A 31 12.70 -7.83 -1.94
CA GLY A 31 13.36 -9.01 -1.38
C GLY A 31 13.20 -9.15 0.14
N THR A 32 12.25 -8.41 0.73
CA THR A 32 11.98 -8.46 2.16
C THR A 32 11.15 -9.71 2.46
N ALA A 33 11.71 -10.67 3.19
CA ALA A 33 10.99 -11.82 3.73
C ALA A 33 10.04 -11.35 4.84
N HIS A 34 8.88 -10.82 4.46
CA HIS A 34 7.87 -10.35 5.39
C HIS A 34 6.83 -11.46 5.63
N THR A 35 6.44 -11.67 6.89
CA THR A 35 5.49 -12.72 7.31
C THR A 35 4.02 -12.37 7.03
N LYS A 36 3.72 -11.13 6.64
CA LYS A 36 2.36 -10.68 6.28
C LYS A 36 2.14 -10.68 4.78
N SER A 37 0.98 -11.19 4.35
CA SER A 37 0.57 -11.25 2.94
C SER A 37 0.18 -9.87 2.40
N SER A 38 0.44 -9.61 1.11
CA SER A 38 0.05 -8.39 0.39
C SER A 38 -1.44 -8.06 0.56
N THR A 39 -2.28 -9.10 0.66
CA THR A 39 -3.72 -8.99 0.89
C THR A 39 -4.06 -8.47 2.29
N ASP A 40 -3.33 -8.90 3.33
CA ASP A 40 -3.51 -8.43 4.71
C ASP A 40 -3.12 -6.95 4.83
N MET A 41 -1.99 -6.59 4.22
CA MET A 41 -1.50 -5.22 4.18
C MET A 41 -2.46 -4.28 3.46
N GLU A 42 -3.01 -4.69 2.32
CA GLU A 42 -4.04 -3.91 1.63
C GLU A 42 -5.32 -3.78 2.47
N ASN A 43 -5.78 -4.85 3.12
CA ASN A 43 -6.96 -4.81 3.99
C ASN A 43 -6.78 -3.79 5.13
N HIS A 44 -5.61 -3.75 5.75
CA HIS A 44 -5.28 -2.76 6.77
C HIS A 44 -5.33 -1.32 6.22
N ILE A 45 -4.80 -1.10 5.02
CA ILE A 45 -4.84 0.21 4.37
C ILE A 45 -6.28 0.57 4.00
N PHE A 46 -7.08 -0.38 3.52
CA PHE A 46 -8.48 -0.21 3.21
C PHE A 46 -9.31 0.18 4.44
N MET A 47 -9.09 -0.49 5.58
CA MET A 47 -9.78 -0.15 6.84
C MET A 47 -9.37 1.21 7.40
N LYS A 48 -8.11 1.61 7.18
CA LYS A 48 -7.59 2.89 7.66
C LYS A 48 -7.99 4.08 6.77
N ALA A 49 -8.06 3.84 5.47
CA ALA A 49 -8.37 4.87 4.49
C ALA A 49 -9.84 5.27 4.53
N LYS A 50 -10.10 6.54 4.81
CA LYS A 50 -11.46 7.12 4.78
C LYS A 50 -11.84 7.60 3.38
N THR A 51 -10.85 7.87 2.54
CA THR A 51 -11.02 8.41 1.18
C THR A 51 -10.05 7.73 0.22
N ARG A 52 -10.35 7.84 -1.08
CA ARG A 52 -9.48 7.35 -2.15
C ARG A 52 -8.06 7.91 -2.03
N ASP A 53 -7.94 9.21 -1.76
CA ASP A 53 -6.67 9.91 -1.63
C ASP A 53 -5.80 9.33 -0.51
N ASP A 54 -6.41 9.01 0.63
CA ASP A 54 -5.74 8.39 1.77
C ASP A 54 -5.27 6.97 1.41
N TYR A 55 -6.15 6.19 0.78
CA TYR A 55 -5.84 4.84 0.31
C TYR A 55 -4.65 4.83 -0.67
N LEU A 56 -4.71 5.68 -1.71
CA LEU A 56 -3.64 5.80 -2.69
C LEU A 56 -2.34 6.33 -2.07
N SER A 57 -2.42 7.30 -1.18
CA SER A 57 -1.24 7.85 -0.49
C SER A 57 -0.56 6.80 0.39
N LEU A 58 -1.34 5.99 1.11
CA LEU A 58 -0.83 4.90 1.95
C LEU A 58 -0.18 3.81 1.10
N VAL A 59 -0.85 3.36 0.03
CA VAL A 59 -0.34 2.35 -0.90
C VAL A 59 0.91 2.84 -1.63
N ALA A 60 0.90 4.06 -2.17
CA ALA A 60 2.02 4.63 -2.91
C ALA A 60 3.24 4.77 -1.99
N ARG A 61 3.05 5.21 -0.75
CA ARG A 61 4.12 5.29 0.25
C ARG A 61 4.64 3.90 0.63
N LEU A 62 3.77 2.90 0.72
CA LEU A 62 4.15 1.52 0.99
C LEU A 62 5.01 0.93 -0.15
N ILE A 63 4.57 1.08 -1.39
CA ILE A 63 5.29 0.61 -2.59
C ILE A 63 6.65 1.33 -2.72
N LEU A 64 6.69 2.64 -2.49
CA LEU A 64 7.93 3.43 -2.53
C LEU A 64 8.89 2.96 -1.43
N HIS A 65 8.40 2.65 -0.22
CA HIS A 65 9.22 2.12 0.86
C HIS A 65 9.91 0.81 0.47
N PHE A 66 9.17 -0.12 -0.11
CA PHE A 66 9.72 -1.38 -0.62
C PHE A 66 10.80 -1.16 -1.69
N ARG A 67 10.61 -0.18 -2.58
CA ARG A 67 11.60 0.13 -3.62
C ARG A 67 12.83 0.86 -3.09
N ASP A 68 12.66 1.69 -2.07
CA ASP A 68 13.71 2.51 -1.43
C ASP A 68 14.68 1.70 -0.57
N ILE A 69 14.23 0.58 0.02
CA ILE A 69 15.09 -0.38 0.77
C ILE A 69 16.32 -0.82 -0.05
N ARG A 70 16.22 -0.84 -1.39
CA ARG A 70 17.34 -1.20 -2.28
C ARG A 70 18.28 -0.03 -2.63
N ASN A 71 17.92 1.22 -2.29
CA ASN A 71 18.64 2.42 -2.75
C ASN A 71 19.15 3.35 -1.62
N ALA A 72 18.56 3.35 -0.42
CA ALA A 72 18.90 4.35 0.60
C ALA A 72 19.43 3.74 1.91
N GLY A 73 20.73 3.89 2.14
CA GLY A 73 21.39 3.60 3.42
C GLY A 73 21.11 4.59 4.56
N LYS A 74 20.13 5.51 4.48
CA LYS A 74 19.82 6.47 5.57
C LYS A 74 18.36 6.93 5.56
N GLY A 75 17.65 6.72 6.67
CA GLY A 75 16.84 7.81 7.26
C GLY A 75 15.31 7.79 7.14
N SER A 76 14.65 6.71 6.72
CA SER A 76 13.18 6.67 6.69
C SER A 76 12.59 6.45 8.10
N LYS A 77 12.33 7.55 8.83
CA LYS A 77 11.66 7.61 10.15
C LYS A 77 10.18 7.19 10.13
N PHE A 78 9.85 6.06 9.51
CA PHE A 78 8.49 5.52 9.51
C PHE A 78 8.33 4.05 9.99
N PRO A 79 9.18 3.46 10.86
CA PRO A 79 8.85 2.16 11.45
C PRO A 79 7.80 2.21 12.57
N GLN A 80 7.48 3.39 13.12
CA GLN A 80 6.64 3.48 14.33
C GLN A 80 5.13 3.57 14.06
N LEU A 81 4.70 4.10 12.91
CA LEU A 81 3.27 4.31 12.64
C LEU A 81 2.54 3.05 12.15
N PHE A 82 3.28 2.08 11.58
CA PHE A 82 2.72 0.75 11.29
C PHE A 82 2.74 -0.14 12.54
N SER A 83 3.74 0.00 13.42
CA SER A 83 3.76 -0.68 14.73
C SER A 83 2.62 -0.21 15.66
N ILE A 84 2.23 1.07 15.59
CA ILE A 84 1.12 1.61 16.41
C ILE A 84 -0.28 1.16 15.93
N VAL A 85 -0.40 0.69 14.68
CA VAL A 85 -1.67 0.18 14.11
C VAL A 85 -1.65 -1.36 14.01
N VAL A 86 -0.50 -2.00 14.27
CA VAL A 86 -0.32 -3.45 14.35
C VAL A 86 0.05 -3.83 15.80
N ARG A 87 -0.77 -3.39 16.74
CA ARG A 87 -0.80 -3.89 18.13
C ARG A 87 -2.23 -3.77 18.65
#